data_AF-A0A2W4LEF5-F1
#
_entry.id   AF-A0A2W4LEF5-F1
#
_cell.length_a   1.000
_cell.length_b   1.000
_cell.length_c   1.000
_cell.angle_alpha   90.00
_cell.angle_beta   90.00
_cell.angle_gamma   90.00
#
_symmetry.space_group_name_H-M   'P 1'
#
loop_
_entity.id
_entity.type
_entity.pdbx_description
1 polymer ?
#
loop_
_entity_poly.entity_id
_entity_poly.type
_entity_poly.pdbx_seq_one_letter_code
_entity_poly.pdbx_strand_id
1 'polypeptide(L)'
;MYIETSSQRTRSKTCCRRRSRKKQLPPDLKELLEETVTRVFDVELDHIRMPTRGRARVAIARQVAMYLAHVSCGLSLTETGELFGRDRTTVSHACQVVEDRREDPEFDRALQLLENITKILTFCLPAAPAPEEDEELWDA
;
A
#
# COMPACT_ATOMS: atom_id res chain seq x y z
N MET A 1 -33.45 -58.63 -0.22
CA MET A 1 -33.52 -57.90 1.05
C MET A 1 -32.52 -56.76 0.98
N TYR A 2 -33.01 -55.53 0.76
CA TYR A 2 -32.27 -54.30 1.04
C TYR A 2 -32.00 -54.21 2.55
N ILE A 3 -30.88 -53.63 2.97
CA ILE A 3 -30.78 -52.38 3.74
C ILE A 3 -29.33 -51.85 3.63
N GLU A 4 -29.21 -50.57 3.27
CA GLU A 4 -28.02 -49.74 3.19
C GLU A 4 -27.39 -49.49 4.56
N THR A 5 -26.09 -49.16 4.62
CA THR A 5 -25.62 -48.03 5.45
C THR A 5 -24.37 -47.40 4.82
N SER A 6 -24.65 -46.34 4.07
CA SER A 6 -23.92 -45.07 4.02
C SER A 6 -22.78 -44.87 5.02
N SER A 7 -21.60 -44.49 4.50
CA SER A 7 -20.69 -43.60 5.23
C SER A 7 -19.94 -42.70 4.24
N GLN A 8 -20.64 -41.65 3.82
CA GLN A 8 -20.01 -40.48 3.22
C GLN A 8 -19.17 -39.77 4.30
N ARG A 9 -17.90 -39.47 4.02
CA ARG A 9 -17.10 -38.54 4.82
C ARG A 9 -16.69 -37.36 3.94
N THR A 10 -17.48 -36.31 4.03
CA THR A 10 -17.20 -35.00 3.46
C THR A 10 -15.95 -34.39 4.12
N ARG A 11 -14.92 -34.07 3.33
CA ARG A 11 -13.85 -33.17 3.77
C ARG A 11 -14.23 -31.74 3.39
N SER A 12 -15.08 -31.14 4.21
CA SER A 12 -15.29 -29.70 4.20
C SER A 12 -14.00 -29.01 4.64
N LYS A 13 -13.20 -28.52 3.68
CA LYS A 13 -12.16 -27.53 3.98
C LYS A 13 -12.79 -26.15 3.98
N THR A 14 -13.45 -25.81 5.07
CA THR A 14 -13.65 -24.42 5.47
C THR A 14 -12.30 -23.86 5.91
N CYS A 15 -11.46 -23.46 4.95
CA CYS A 15 -10.36 -22.55 5.25
C CYS A 15 -10.96 -21.15 5.29
N CYS A 16 -11.17 -20.66 6.51
CA CYS A 16 -11.64 -19.34 6.84
C CYS A 16 -10.81 -18.30 6.06
N ARG A 17 -11.27 -17.87 4.88
CA ARG A 17 -10.67 -16.77 4.13
C ARG A 17 -10.98 -15.53 4.95
N ARG A 18 -10.09 -15.20 5.89
CA ARG A 18 -10.11 -13.94 6.65
C ARG A 18 -10.23 -12.84 5.61
N ARG A 19 -11.44 -12.31 5.42
CA ARG A 19 -11.64 -11.04 4.72
C ARG A 19 -10.95 -10.02 5.59
N SER A 20 -9.70 -9.68 5.27
CA SER A 20 -9.05 -8.49 5.80
C SER A 20 -10.06 -7.37 5.69
N ARG A 21 -10.45 -6.79 6.83
CA ARG A 21 -11.17 -5.51 6.85
C ARG A 21 -10.42 -4.61 5.87
N LYS A 22 -11.05 -4.27 4.74
CA LYS A 22 -10.45 -3.33 3.79
C LYS A 22 -10.16 -2.07 4.62
N LYS A 23 -8.88 -1.77 4.85
CA LYS A 23 -8.51 -0.50 5.47
C LYS A 23 -9.08 0.56 4.53
N GLN A 24 -9.93 1.45 5.04
CA GLN A 24 -10.33 2.63 4.28
C GLN A 24 -9.10 3.53 4.21
N LEU A 25 -8.25 3.26 3.22
CA LEU A 25 -7.15 4.12 2.85
C LEU A 25 -7.70 5.17 1.89
N PRO A 26 -7.17 6.40 1.91
CA PRO A 26 -7.61 7.42 0.98
C PRO A 26 -7.39 6.92 -0.47
N PRO A 27 -8.31 7.26 -1.40
CA PRO A 27 -8.17 6.87 -2.80
C PRO A 27 -6.86 7.42 -3.42
N ASP A 28 -6.39 8.57 -2.92
CA ASP A 28 -5.20 9.28 -3.39
C ASP A 28 -3.93 8.94 -2.60
N LEU A 29 -3.87 7.75 -1.98
CA LEU A 29 -2.73 7.35 -1.14
C LEU A 29 -1.40 7.38 -1.90
N LYS A 30 -1.42 6.97 -3.18
CA LYS A 30 -0.22 6.95 -4.02
C LYS A 30 0.32 8.37 -4.21
N GLU A 31 -0.54 9.28 -4.61
CA GLU A 31 -0.23 10.69 -4.83
C GLU A 31 0.36 11.31 -3.55
N LEU A 32 -0.29 11.06 -2.41
CA LEU A 32 0.17 11.54 -1.10
C LEU A 32 1.59 11.05 -0.76
N LEU A 33 1.87 9.76 -0.97
CA LEU A 33 3.18 9.18 -0.70
C LEU A 33 4.24 9.73 -1.65
N GLU A 34 3.94 9.80 -2.94
CA GLU A 34 4.84 10.35 -3.95
C GLU A 34 5.17 11.81 -3.65
N GLU A 35 4.18 12.65 -3.32
CA GLU A 35 4.38 14.05 -2.95
C GLU A 35 5.24 14.22 -1.70
N THR A 36 4.94 13.44 -0.65
CA THR A 36 5.67 13.52 0.62
C THR A 36 7.14 13.16 0.42
N VAL A 37 7.42 12.09 -0.33
CA VAL A 37 8.79 11.64 -0.64
C VAL A 37 9.50 12.65 -1.54
N THR A 38 8.83 13.17 -2.58
CA THR A 38 9.36 14.17 -3.51
C THR A 38 9.90 15.39 -2.76
N ARG A 39 9.14 15.88 -1.77
CA ARG A 39 9.52 17.05 -0.96
C ARG A 39 10.73 16.81 -0.06
N VAL A 40 10.88 15.61 0.50
CA VAL A 40 12.00 15.30 1.41
C VAL A 40 13.28 14.93 0.66
N PHE A 41 13.16 14.22 -0.46
CA PHE A 41 14.33 13.78 -1.26
C PHE A 41 14.76 14.78 -2.33
N ASP A 42 14.04 15.90 -2.48
CA ASP A 42 14.28 16.93 -3.50
C ASP A 42 14.42 16.32 -4.91
N VAL A 43 13.41 15.54 -5.28
CA VAL A 43 13.29 14.93 -6.61
C VAL A 43 12.02 15.42 -7.28
N GLU A 44 11.93 15.32 -8.60
CA GLU A 44 10.74 15.73 -9.34
C GLU A 44 9.73 14.58 -9.42
N LEU A 45 8.44 14.89 -9.29
CA LEU A 45 7.36 13.89 -9.27
C LEU A 45 7.31 13.06 -10.55
N ASP A 46 7.51 13.69 -11.71
CA ASP A 46 7.51 13.02 -13.01
C ASP A 46 8.60 11.95 -13.09
N HIS A 47 9.78 12.22 -12.52
CA HIS A 47 10.86 11.25 -12.48
C HIS A 47 10.50 10.02 -11.64
N ILE A 48 9.77 10.18 -10.53
CA ILE A 48 9.30 9.04 -9.71
C ILE A 48 8.35 8.13 -10.51
N ARG A 49 7.45 8.72 -11.31
CA ARG A 49 6.45 7.99 -12.10
C ARG A 49 7.03 7.29 -13.33
N MET A 50 8.18 7.76 -13.84
CA MET A 50 8.82 7.13 -15.00
C MET A 50 9.21 5.66 -14.73
N PRO A 51 9.04 4.77 -15.71
CA PRO A 51 9.36 3.35 -15.56
C PRO A 51 10.88 3.08 -15.51
N THR A 52 11.69 4.04 -15.95
CA THR A 52 13.16 3.93 -16.05
C THR A 52 13.82 3.93 -14.66
N ARG A 53 14.92 3.18 -14.53
CA ARG A 53 15.72 3.17 -13.28
C ARG A 53 16.17 4.58 -12.88
N GLY A 54 16.49 5.43 -13.87
CA GLY A 54 16.77 6.84 -13.65
C GLY A 54 18.02 7.09 -12.78
N ARG A 55 18.11 8.28 -12.19
CA ARG A 55 19.18 8.64 -11.24
C ARG A 55 19.00 7.88 -9.92
N ALA A 56 20.11 7.55 -9.25
CA ALA A 56 20.09 6.81 -7.98
C ALA A 56 19.16 7.45 -6.92
N ARG A 57 19.14 8.79 -6.82
CA ARG A 57 18.24 9.51 -5.89
C ARG A 57 16.76 9.24 -6.16
N VAL A 58 16.35 9.21 -7.44
CA VAL A 58 14.97 8.94 -7.83
C VAL A 58 14.60 7.49 -7.54
N ALA A 59 15.52 6.55 -7.76
CA ALA A 59 15.31 5.15 -7.42
C ALA A 59 15.08 4.96 -5.91
N ILE A 60 15.90 5.62 -5.08
CA ILE A 60 15.75 5.59 -3.61
C ILE A 60 14.40 6.19 -3.20
N ALA A 61 14.03 7.34 -3.76
CA ALA A 61 12.73 7.95 -3.49
C ALA A 61 11.57 6.98 -3.78
N ARG A 62 11.56 6.31 -4.94
CA ARG A 62 10.54 5.28 -5.27
C ARG A 62 10.54 4.12 -4.27
N GLN A 63 11.72 3.66 -3.86
CA GLN A 63 11.85 2.57 -2.88
C GLN A 63 11.28 2.99 -1.52
N VAL A 64 11.53 4.23 -1.09
CA VAL A 64 10.98 4.77 0.16
C VAL A 64 9.46 4.93 0.08
N ALA A 65 8.90 5.37 -1.06
CA ALA A 65 7.46 5.43 -1.24
C ALA A 65 6.80 4.04 -1.09
N MET A 66 7.38 3.01 -1.69
CA MET A 66 6.93 1.61 -1.53
C MET A 66 7.07 1.12 -0.09
N TYR A 67 8.17 1.47 0.58
CA TYR A 67 8.39 1.14 1.98
C TYR A 67 7.32 1.76 2.89
N LEU A 68 7.02 3.04 2.73
CA LEU A 68 6.01 3.74 3.54
C LEU A 68 4.60 3.18 3.32
N ALA A 69 4.25 2.79 2.09
CA ALA A 69 3.00 2.09 1.80
C ALA A 69 2.90 0.76 2.57
N HIS A 70 3.97 -0.03 2.58
CA HIS A 70 4.00 -1.31 3.27
C HIS A 70 4.04 -1.17 4.79
N VAL A 71 4.95 -0.35 5.33
CA VAL A 71 5.25 -0.26 6.76
C VAL A 71 4.34 0.72 7.49
N SER A 72 4.16 1.93 6.96
CA SER A 72 3.35 2.97 7.61
C SER A 72 1.86 2.76 7.39
N CYS A 73 1.45 2.38 6.18
CA CYS A 73 0.03 2.15 5.85
C CYS A 73 -0.40 0.69 6.09
N GLY A 74 0.56 -0.22 6.24
CA GLY A 74 0.34 -1.64 6.49
C GLY A 74 -0.36 -2.35 5.32
N LEU A 75 -0.06 -1.95 4.09
CA LEU A 75 -0.45 -2.67 2.88
C LEU A 75 0.38 -3.95 2.74
N SER A 76 -0.15 -5.00 2.14
CA SER A 76 0.66 -6.16 1.77
C SER A 76 1.63 -5.81 0.63
N LEU A 77 2.66 -6.64 0.43
CA LEU A 77 3.60 -6.48 -0.69
C LEU A 77 2.89 -6.52 -2.06
N THR A 78 1.82 -7.32 -2.16
CA THR A 78 1.01 -7.40 -3.39
C THR A 78 0.19 -6.12 -3.60
N GLU A 79 -0.53 -5.65 -2.59
CA GLU A 79 -1.32 -4.40 -2.69
C GLU A 79 -0.41 -3.19 -2.97
N THR A 80 0.77 -3.14 -2.35
CA THR A 80 1.77 -2.10 -2.62
C THR A 80 2.27 -2.20 -4.07
N GLY A 81 2.50 -3.41 -4.57
CA GLY A 81 2.88 -3.63 -5.97
C GLY A 81 1.80 -3.14 -6.94
N GLU A 82 0.54 -3.47 -6.67
CA GLU A 82 -0.61 -2.99 -7.44
C GLU A 82 -0.70 -1.46 -7.44
N LEU A 83 -0.52 -0.82 -6.27
CA LEU A 83 -0.53 0.64 -6.12
C LEU A 83 0.52 1.35 -7.00
N PHE A 84 1.74 0.80 -7.06
CA PHE A 84 2.85 1.39 -7.83
C PHE A 84 3.03 0.79 -9.24
N GLY A 85 2.18 -0.17 -9.64
CA GLY A 85 2.32 -0.90 -10.91
C GLY A 85 3.62 -1.72 -11.01
N ARG A 86 4.06 -2.33 -9.90
CA ARG A 86 5.31 -3.10 -9.79
C ARG A 86 5.06 -4.50 -9.24
N ASP A 87 5.98 -5.43 -9.54
CA ASP A 87 5.91 -6.78 -9.00
C ASP A 87 6.17 -6.79 -7.48
N ARG A 88 5.50 -7.69 -6.74
CA ARG A 88 5.66 -7.84 -5.28
C ARG A 88 7.12 -8.05 -4.85
N THR A 89 7.94 -8.70 -5.68
CA THR A 89 9.37 -8.93 -5.41
C THR A 89 10.17 -7.63 -5.51
N THR A 90 9.74 -6.69 -6.37
CA THR A 90 10.31 -5.35 -6.45
C THR A 90 10.03 -4.57 -5.17
N VAL A 91 8.81 -4.68 -4.63
CA VAL A 91 8.46 -4.06 -3.34
C VAL A 91 9.26 -4.69 -2.20
N SER A 92 9.38 -6.01 -2.17
CA SER A 92 10.19 -6.72 -1.17
C SER A 92 11.65 -6.26 -1.20
N HIS A 93 12.23 -6.15 -2.41
CA HIS A 93 13.59 -5.67 -2.58
C HIS A 93 13.73 -4.21 -2.16
N ALA A 94 12.77 -3.35 -2.49
CA ALA A 94 12.74 -1.97 -2.04
C ALA A 94 12.73 -1.86 -0.51
N CYS A 95 11.93 -2.68 0.18
CA CYS A 95 11.89 -2.69 1.64
C CYS A 95 13.25 -3.07 2.24
N GLN A 96 13.91 -4.10 1.70
CA GLN A 96 15.25 -4.51 2.15
C GLN A 96 16.26 -3.37 1.96
N VAL A 97 16.30 -2.75 0.78
CA VAL A 97 17.23 -1.65 0.49
C VAL A 97 17.01 -0.45 1.43
N VAL A 98 15.76 -0.16 1.80
CA VAL A 98 15.45 0.93 2.74
C VAL A 98 15.88 0.55 4.16
N GLU A 99 15.61 -0.67 4.62
CA GLU A 99 16.03 -1.14 5.95
C GLU A 99 17.56 -1.16 6.08
N ASP A 100 18.28 -1.65 5.07
CA ASP A 100 19.75 -1.64 5.06
C ASP A 100 20.31 -0.20 5.17
N ARG A 101 19.60 0.79 4.61
CA ARG A 101 19.99 2.20 4.69
C ARG A 101 19.69 2.85 6.03
N ARG A 102 18.84 2.26 6.88
CA ARG A 102 18.57 2.80 8.22
C ARG A 102 19.76 2.69 9.17
N GLU A 103 20.80 1.94 8.77
CA GLU A 103 22.08 1.95 9.47
C GLU A 103 22.76 3.33 9.43
N ASP A 104 22.44 4.17 8.44
CA ASP A 104 22.86 5.58 8.38
C ASP A 104 21.94 6.45 9.26
N PRO A 105 22.45 7.08 10.34
CA PRO A 105 21.65 7.91 11.23
C PRO A 105 21.02 9.13 10.56
N GLU A 106 21.61 9.66 9.48
CA GLU A 106 21.01 10.79 8.74
C GLU A 106 19.78 10.34 7.96
N PHE A 107 19.90 9.20 7.28
CA PHE A 107 18.81 8.60 6.55
C PHE A 107 17.68 8.14 7.48
N ASP A 108 18.00 7.51 8.61
CA ASP A 108 16.98 7.05 9.56
C ASP A 108 16.17 8.20 10.14
N ARG A 109 16.81 9.33 10.48
CA ARG A 109 16.09 10.55 10.92
C ARG A 109 15.13 11.07 9.84
N ALA A 110 15.57 11.12 8.59
CA ALA A 110 14.72 11.55 7.47
C ALA A 110 13.54 10.58 7.26
N LEU A 111 13.78 9.28 7.36
CA LEU A 111 12.75 8.25 7.24
C LEU A 111 11.74 8.32 8.40
N GLN A 112 12.20 8.55 9.63
CA GLN A 112 11.31 8.69 10.78
C GLN A 112 10.42 9.94 10.68
N LEU A 113 10.93 11.05 10.14
CA LEU A 113 10.12 12.22 9.81
C LEU A 113 9.04 11.87 8.79
N LEU A 114 9.40 11.17 7.71
CA LEU A 114 8.46 10.72 6.68
C LEU A 114 7.37 9.81 7.25
N GLU A 115 7.74 8.81 8.06
CA GLU A 115 6.79 7.93 8.72
C GLU A 115 5.79 8.70 9.58
N ASN A 116 6.26 9.70 10.35
CA ASN A 116 5.40 10.52 11.19
C ASN A 116 4.44 11.36 10.35
N ILE A 117 4.92 11.99 9.28
CA ILE A 117 4.09 12.76 8.35
C ILE A 117 3.03 11.87 7.71
N THR A 118 3.42 10.70 7.17
CA THR A 118 2.48 9.75 6.57
C THR A 118 1.43 9.28 7.58
N LYS A 119 1.81 8.98 8.82
CA LYS A 119 0.86 8.59 9.87
C LYS A 119 -0.14 9.71 10.16
N ILE A 120 0.32 10.95 10.29
CA ILE A 120 -0.57 12.09 10.53
C ILE A 120 -1.57 12.25 9.37
N LEU A 121 -1.08 12.20 8.13
CA LEU A 121 -1.93 12.40 6.95
C LEU A 121 -2.95 11.26 6.75
N THR A 122 -2.56 10.01 7.04
CA THR A 122 -3.44 8.84 6.85
C THR A 122 -4.40 8.60 8.02
N PHE A 123 -4.01 8.88 9.26
CA PHE A 123 -4.84 8.59 10.45
C PHE A 123 -5.61 9.80 10.99
N CYS A 124 -5.21 11.03 10.65
CA CYS A 124 -5.85 12.24 11.16
C CYS A 124 -6.75 12.93 10.12
N LEU A 125 -6.67 12.56 8.85
CA LEU A 125 -7.58 13.08 7.83
C LEU A 125 -8.81 12.18 7.76
N PRO A 126 -10.03 12.64 8.13
CA PRO A 126 -11.22 11.87 7.83
C PRO A 126 -11.29 11.71 6.31
N ALA A 127 -11.42 10.48 5.84
CA ALA A 127 -11.78 10.21 4.46
C ALA A 127 -13.00 11.09 4.15
N ALA A 128 -12.88 11.94 3.13
CA ALA A 128 -14.01 12.73 2.65
C ALA A 128 -15.21 11.78 2.52
N PRO A 129 -16.40 12.18 3.01
CA PRO A 129 -17.58 11.34 2.85
C PRO A 129 -17.70 11.00 1.37
N ALA A 130 -17.84 9.70 1.07
CA ALA A 130 -18.11 9.25 -0.28
C ALA A 130 -19.28 10.10 -0.82
N PRO A 131 -19.25 10.54 -2.09
CA PRO A 131 -20.43 11.18 -2.67
C PRO A 131 -21.61 10.20 -2.47
N GLU A 132 -22.56 10.61 -1.63
CA GLU A 132 -23.84 9.94 -1.48
C GLU A 132 -24.52 10.04 -2.84
N GLU A 133 -24.50 8.96 -3.61
CA GLU A 133 -25.36 8.79 -4.78
C GLU A 133 -26.79 8.52 -4.29
N ASP A 134 -27.44 9.57 -3.76
CA ASP A 134 -28.87 9.58 -3.52
C ASP A 134 -29.48 10.77 -4.26
N GLU A 135 -29.75 10.58 -5.57
CA GLU A 135 -30.86 11.22 -6.28
C GLU A 135 -31.42 10.25 -7.34
N GLU A 136 -32.13 9.21 -6.88
CA GLU A 136 -33.31 8.70 -7.58
C GLU A 136 -34.35 9.83 -7.64
N LEU A 137 -34.68 10.42 -8.81
CA LEU A 137 -36.04 10.92 -9.11
C LEU A 137 -36.22 11.50 -10.54
N TRP A 138 -36.42 10.68 -11.57
CA TRP A 138 -37.22 11.10 -12.76
C TRP A 138 -38.01 9.91 -13.31
N ASP A 139 -38.94 9.39 -12.51
CA ASP A 139 -40.21 8.91 -13.05
C ASP A 139 -41.10 10.14 -13.28
N ALA A 140 -41.17 10.63 -14.53
CA ALA A 140 -42.22 11.53 -15.02
C ALA A 140 -42.35 11.43 -16.56
#